data_AF-A0A9J6EUH6-F1
#
_entry.id   AF-A0A9J6EUH6-F1
#
_cell.length_a   1.000
_cell.length_b   1.000
_cell.length_c   1.000
_cell.angle_alpha   90.00
_cell.angle_beta   90.00
_cell.angle_gamma   90.00
#
_symmetry.space_group_name_H-M   'P 1'
#
loop_
_entity.id
_entity.type
_entity.pdbx_description
1 polymer ?
#
loop_
_entity_poly.entity_id
_entity_poly.type
_entity_poly.pdbx_seq_one_letter_code
_entity_poly.pdbx_strand_id
1 'polypeptide(L)'
;MAASTATEESYDEDYDYRGGRRKKPCRACSDFKAWAKSKGGSTSKPAVAEAGATAECPPDRSELGRCTWSLLHSVAAYYPKRPSAEQQRDAEQFFRLFARLYPCKECAQDFRAE
;
A
#
# COMPACT_ATOMS: atom_id res chain seq x y z
N MET A 1 -30.44 44.47 -2.77
CA MET A 1 -28.96 44.55 -2.71
C MET A 1 -28.41 43.22 -3.18
N ALA A 2 -27.52 43.27 -4.17
CA ALA A 2 -26.63 42.22 -4.67
C ALA A 2 -25.84 41.55 -3.53
N ALA A 3 -25.19 40.39 -3.64
CA ALA A 3 -25.09 39.27 -4.60
C ALA A 3 -24.28 38.16 -3.88
N SER A 4 -24.40 36.91 -4.37
CA SER A 4 -23.39 35.81 -4.48
C SER A 4 -22.41 35.52 -3.32
N THR A 5 -22.01 34.28 -3.01
CA THR A 5 -21.37 33.29 -3.90
C THR A 5 -21.33 31.89 -3.25
N ALA A 6 -21.38 30.86 -4.10
CA ALA A 6 -21.02 29.48 -3.83
C ALA A 6 -19.49 29.29 -3.67
N THR A 7 -19.09 28.34 -2.82
CA THR A 7 -17.79 27.60 -2.79
C THR A 7 -18.01 26.38 -1.86
N GLU A 8 -17.51 25.16 -2.04
CA GLU A 8 -16.44 24.60 -2.87
C GLU A 8 -16.60 23.06 -2.90
N GLU A 9 -16.75 22.47 -4.08
CA GLU A 9 -16.23 21.12 -4.37
C GLU A 9 -14.71 21.24 -4.41
N SER A 10 -13.98 20.65 -3.46
CA SER A 10 -12.53 20.45 -3.59
C SER A 10 -12.23 19.02 -4.03
N TYR A 11 -12.45 18.76 -5.32
CA TYR A 11 -11.66 17.75 -6.01
C TYR A 11 -10.20 18.23 -6.01
N ASP A 12 -9.34 17.57 -5.25
CA ASP A 12 -7.90 17.83 -5.15
C ASP A 12 -7.21 17.44 -6.47
N GLU A 13 -7.42 18.23 -7.53
CA GLU A 13 -6.62 18.18 -8.75
C GLU A 13 -5.53 19.25 -8.69
N ASP A 14 -4.36 18.80 -8.22
CA ASP A 14 -3.09 19.52 -8.22
C ASP A 14 -2.60 19.74 -9.68
N TYR A 15 -3.05 20.82 -10.32
CA TYR A 15 -2.57 21.29 -11.62
C TYR A 15 -1.53 22.42 -11.46
N ASP A 16 -0.27 22.15 -11.83
CA ASP A 16 0.78 23.18 -12.00
C ASP A 16 0.85 23.65 -13.46
N TYR A 17 0.82 24.97 -13.65
CA TYR A 17 0.78 25.68 -14.95
C TYR A 17 2.11 25.63 -15.74
N ARG A 18 3.12 24.88 -15.29
CA ARG A 18 4.39 24.65 -16.02
C ARG A 18 4.69 23.15 -16.22
N GLY A 19 3.77 22.43 -16.84
CA GLY A 19 4.09 21.29 -17.72
C GLY A 19 4.96 20.16 -17.16
N GLY A 20 4.99 19.94 -15.83
CA GLY A 20 5.74 18.86 -15.22
C GLY A 20 5.04 18.35 -13.96
N ARG A 21 4.50 17.13 -14.00
CA ARG A 21 3.87 16.50 -12.83
C ARG A 21 4.92 16.25 -11.73
N ARG A 22 5.02 17.14 -10.74
CA ARG A 22 5.63 16.81 -9.44
C ARG A 22 4.64 15.92 -8.69
N LYS A 23 4.67 14.60 -8.95
CA LYS A 23 3.86 13.65 -8.17
C LYS A 23 4.29 13.76 -6.71
N LYS A 24 3.36 14.12 -5.81
CA LYS A 24 3.53 14.08 -4.35
C LYS A 24 4.16 12.72 -3.98
N PRO A 25 5.16 12.66 -3.07
CA PRO A 25 5.84 11.39 -2.78
C PRO A 25 4.83 10.37 -2.23
N CYS A 26 4.67 9.24 -2.92
CA CYS A 26 3.81 8.15 -2.45
C CYS A 26 4.48 7.43 -1.28
N ARG A 27 3.78 7.31 -0.15
CA ARG A 27 4.26 6.58 1.03
C ARG A 27 4.67 5.14 0.71
N ALA A 28 3.96 4.46 -0.19
CA ALA A 28 4.32 3.12 -0.66
C ALA A 28 5.60 3.07 -1.53
N CYS A 29 6.01 4.18 -2.15
CA CYS A 29 7.18 4.23 -3.04
C CYS A 29 8.38 4.96 -2.42
N SER A 30 8.27 5.43 -1.18
CA SER A 30 9.33 6.16 -0.48
C SER A 30 9.55 5.58 0.90
N ASP A 31 10.79 5.14 1.17
CA ASP A 31 11.18 4.69 2.49
C ASP A 31 11.13 5.83 3.52
N PHE A 32 10.79 5.51 4.77
CA PHE A 32 10.83 6.46 5.88
C PHE A 32 12.17 7.19 5.99
N LYS A 33 13.27 6.51 5.62
CA LYS A 33 14.62 7.09 5.60
C LYS A 33 14.83 8.08 4.45
N ALA A 34 14.21 7.86 3.30
CA ALA A 34 14.22 8.80 2.18
C ALA A 34 13.41 10.07 2.53
N TRP A 35 12.27 9.89 3.22
CA TRP A 35 11.48 10.99 3.76
C TRP A 35 12.22 11.77 4.87
N ALA A 36 12.83 11.09 5.84
CA ALA A 36 13.58 11.72 6.94
C ALA A 36 14.81 12.51 6.45
N LYS A 37 15.54 11.98 5.46
CA LYS A 37 16.66 12.69 4.81
C LYS A 37 16.19 13.93 4.05
N SER A 38 15.01 13.89 3.42
CA SER A 38 14.47 15.05 2.69
C SER A 38 14.08 16.23 3.58
N LYS A 39 13.89 15.99 4.89
CA LYS A 39 13.57 17.01 5.91
C LYS A 39 14.78 17.47 6.73
N GLY A 40 16.01 17.07 6.36
CA GLY A 40 17.25 17.53 7.01
C GLY A 40 17.68 16.76 8.25
N GLY A 41 17.10 15.58 8.53
CA GLY A 41 17.48 14.74 9.67
C GLY A 41 18.67 13.83 9.36
N SER A 42 19.85 14.14 9.91
CA SER A 42 20.97 13.20 10.00
C SER A 42 20.74 12.24 11.17
N THR A 43 20.20 11.05 10.91
CA THR A 43 20.12 9.97 11.91
C THR A 43 21.37 9.11 11.80
N SER A 44 22.22 9.17 12.81
CA SER A 44 23.29 8.21 13.08
C SER A 44 22.72 6.78 13.09
N LYS A 45 23.42 5.87 12.43
CA LYS A 45 23.09 4.45 12.32
C LYS A 45 23.10 3.83 13.73
N PRO A 46 21.99 3.35 14.31
CA PRO A 46 22.14 2.37 15.36
C PRO A 46 22.64 1.11 14.66
N ALA A 47 23.82 0.64 15.06
CA ALA A 47 24.25 -0.71 14.75
C ALA A 47 23.31 -1.66 15.51
N VAL A 48 22.18 -2.00 14.88
CA VAL A 48 21.48 -3.21 15.27
C VAL A 48 22.39 -4.33 14.80
N ALA A 49 22.93 -5.04 15.78
CA ALA A 49 23.70 -6.24 15.58
C ALA A 49 22.97 -7.13 14.57
N GLU A 50 23.68 -7.53 13.52
CA GLU A 50 23.36 -8.68 12.69
C GLU A 50 23.29 -9.89 13.63
N ALA A 51 22.11 -10.09 14.23
CA ALA A 51 21.77 -11.30 14.95
C ALA A 51 21.60 -12.38 13.90
N GLY A 52 22.73 -12.98 13.52
CA GLY A 52 22.85 -14.29 12.91
C GLY A 52 22.05 -14.50 11.64
N ALA A 53 22.77 -14.77 10.55
CA ALA A 53 22.27 -15.63 9.49
C ALA A 53 21.92 -17.02 10.06
N THR A 54 20.80 -17.13 10.79
CA THR A 54 20.09 -18.37 11.01
C THR A 54 19.40 -18.65 9.69
N ALA A 55 19.68 -19.80 9.07
CA ALA A 55 19.07 -20.25 7.82
C ALA A 55 17.66 -19.64 7.64
N GLU A 56 17.50 -18.78 6.62
CA GLU A 56 16.31 -17.99 6.35
C GLU A 56 15.12 -18.92 6.09
N CYS A 57 14.55 -19.45 7.17
CA CYS A 57 13.35 -20.24 7.14
C CYS A 57 12.21 -19.33 6.69
N PRO A 58 11.27 -19.84 5.87
CA PRO A 58 10.07 -19.09 5.53
C PRO A 58 9.31 -18.70 6.82
N PRO A 59 8.56 -17.59 6.79
CA PRO A 59 7.85 -17.07 7.95
C PRO A 59 6.89 -18.10 8.54
N ASP A 60 6.71 -18.06 9.86
CA ASP A 60 5.69 -18.85 10.52
C ASP A 60 4.28 -18.38 10.14
N ARG A 61 3.25 -19.14 10.54
CA ARG A 61 1.85 -18.81 10.21
C ARG A 61 1.44 -17.41 10.65
N SER A 62 1.89 -16.96 11.82
CA SER A 62 1.48 -15.69 12.42
C SER A 62 2.14 -14.52 11.70
N GLU A 63 3.43 -14.62 11.43
CA GLU A 63 4.18 -13.65 10.64
C GLU A 63 3.67 -13.59 9.19
N LEU A 64 3.48 -14.74 8.55
CA LEU A 64 2.89 -14.84 7.23
C LEU A 64 1.52 -14.15 7.18
N GLY A 65 0.66 -14.39 8.18
CA GLY A 65 -0.65 -13.76 8.30
C GLY A 65 -0.57 -12.23 8.41
N ARG A 66 0.30 -11.70 9.27
CA ARG A 66 0.48 -10.24 9.44
C ARG A 66 1.01 -9.56 8.17
N CYS A 67 2.00 -10.17 7.52
CA CYS A 67 2.55 -9.68 6.26
C CYS A 67 1.50 -9.71 5.14
N THR A 68 0.70 -10.78 5.10
CA THR A 68 -0.43 -10.90 4.16
C THR A 68 -1.45 -9.79 4.37
N TRP A 69 -1.93 -9.57 5.60
CA TRP A 69 -2.89 -8.51 5.88
C TRP A 69 -2.35 -7.11 5.54
N SER A 70 -1.05 -6.88 5.78
CA SER A 70 -0.38 -5.64 5.39
C SER A 70 -0.43 -5.42 3.87
N LEU A 71 -0.19 -6.47 3.08
CA LEU A 71 -0.33 -6.43 1.63
C LEU A 71 -1.79 -6.14 1.22
N LEU A 72 -2.75 -6.90 1.74
CA LEU A 72 -4.17 -6.76 1.36
C LEU A 72 -4.72 -5.37 1.68
N HIS A 73 -4.43 -4.83 2.86
CA HIS A 73 -4.84 -3.48 3.21
C HIS A 73 -4.14 -2.42 2.35
N SER A 74 -2.89 -2.62 1.96
CA SER A 74 -2.20 -1.72 1.04
C SER A 74 -2.86 -1.75 -0.34
N VAL A 75 -3.15 -2.93 -0.89
CA VAL A 75 -3.88 -3.07 -2.15
C VAL A 75 -5.23 -2.35 -2.08
N ALA A 76 -5.99 -2.55 -1.00
CA ALA A 76 -7.28 -1.89 -0.80
C ALA A 76 -7.15 -0.35 -0.68
N ALA A 77 -6.15 0.15 0.04
CA ALA A 77 -5.92 1.58 0.22
C ALA A 77 -5.56 2.30 -1.08
N TYR A 78 -4.90 1.60 -2.01
CA TYR A 78 -4.54 2.12 -3.33
C TYR A 78 -5.54 1.73 -4.42
N TYR A 79 -6.59 0.97 -4.09
CA TYR A 79 -7.63 0.61 -5.05
C TYR A 79 -8.44 1.86 -5.44
N PRO A 80 -8.69 2.12 -6.74
CA PRO A 80 -9.36 3.35 -7.16
C PRO A 80 -10.78 3.47 -6.61
N LYS A 81 -11.21 4.68 -6.24
CA LYS A 81 -12.60 4.97 -5.84
C LYS A 81 -13.61 4.64 -6.95
N ARG A 82 -13.19 4.75 -8.21
CA ARG A 82 -14.00 4.44 -9.41
C ARG A 82 -13.21 3.46 -10.30
N PRO A 83 -13.21 2.16 -9.98
CA PRO A 83 -12.42 1.19 -10.72
C PRO A 83 -13.04 0.88 -12.09
N SER A 84 -12.20 0.67 -13.10
CA SER A 84 -12.63 0.17 -14.41
C SER A 84 -13.16 -1.27 -14.29
N ALA A 85 -13.91 -1.72 -15.30
CA ALA A 85 -14.37 -3.11 -15.34
C ALA A 85 -13.21 -4.12 -15.34
N GLU A 86 -12.06 -3.75 -15.90
CA GLU A 86 -10.84 -4.57 -15.88
C GLU A 86 -10.25 -4.63 -14.47
N GLN A 87 -10.11 -3.50 -13.78
CA GLN A 87 -9.60 -3.46 -12.41
C GLN A 87 -10.47 -4.27 -11.43
N GLN A 88 -11.79 -4.27 -11.64
CA GLN A 88 -12.71 -5.09 -10.87
C GLN A 88 -12.48 -6.58 -11.10
N ARG A 89 -12.34 -7.00 -12.37
CA ARG A 89 -12.03 -8.40 -12.72
C ARG A 89 -10.67 -8.83 -12.17
N ASP A 90 -9.67 -7.96 -12.26
CA ASP A 90 -8.32 -8.24 -11.76
C ASP A 90 -8.32 -8.41 -10.24
N ALA A 91 -9.07 -7.56 -9.51
CA ALA A 91 -9.22 -7.68 -8.07
C ALA A 91 -9.90 -9.01 -7.68
N GLU A 92 -11.00 -9.38 -8.35
CA GLU A 92 -11.67 -10.66 -8.12
C GLU A 92 -10.73 -11.84 -8.42
N GLN A 93 -10.04 -11.80 -9.56
CA GLN A 93 -9.08 -12.84 -9.95
C GLN A 93 -7.93 -12.95 -8.95
N PHE A 94 -7.43 -11.82 -8.45
CA PHE A 94 -6.41 -11.78 -7.42
C PHE A 94 -6.85 -12.53 -6.17
N PHE A 95 -8.03 -12.24 -5.61
CA PHE A 95 -8.51 -12.93 -4.40
C PHE A 95 -8.76 -14.43 -4.64
N ARG A 96 -9.30 -14.80 -5.81
CA ARG A 96 -9.48 -16.21 -6.20
C ARG A 96 -8.16 -16.99 -6.33
N LEU A 97 -7.10 -16.34 -6.81
CA LEU A 97 -5.76 -16.93 -6.91
C LEU A 97 -5.07 -16.97 -5.55
N PHE A 98 -5.16 -15.88 -4.80
CA PHE A 98 -4.65 -15.75 -3.44
C PHE A 98 -5.16 -16.88 -2.55
N ALA A 99 -6.47 -17.12 -2.53
CA ALA A 99 -7.08 -18.18 -1.72
C ALA A 99 -6.61 -19.60 -2.14
N ARG A 100 -6.22 -19.81 -3.41
CA ARG A 100 -5.69 -21.09 -3.90
C ARG A 100 -4.21 -21.29 -3.56
N LEU A 101 -3.43 -20.22 -3.59
CA LEU A 101 -1.97 -20.25 -3.43
C LEU A 101 -1.52 -20.02 -1.99
N TYR A 102 -2.43 -19.73 -1.07
CA TYR A 102 -2.08 -19.43 0.32
C TYR A 102 -1.39 -20.63 1.00
N PRO A 103 -0.15 -20.48 1.56
CA PRO A 103 0.65 -21.62 2.04
C PRO A 103 0.06 -22.41 3.22
N CYS A 104 -0.89 -21.85 3.96
CA CYS A 104 -1.60 -22.52 5.06
C CYS A 104 -2.85 -23.22 4.52
N LYS A 105 -2.90 -24.56 4.54
CA LYS A 105 -4.00 -25.35 3.94
C LYS A 105 -5.37 -25.04 4.52
N GLU A 106 -5.50 -24.99 5.85
CA GLU A 106 -6.76 -24.68 6.54
C GLU A 106 -7.18 -23.23 6.25
N CYS A 107 -6.26 -22.27 6.41
CA CYS A 107 -6.53 -20.86 6.09
C CYS A 107 -6.97 -20.67 4.62
N ALA A 108 -6.34 -21.40 3.70
CA ALA A 108 -6.66 -21.38 2.28
C ALA A 108 -8.06 -21.98 2.00
N GLN A 109 -8.50 -22.96 2.79
CA GLN A 109 -9.86 -23.50 2.71
C GLN A 109 -10.87 -22.46 3.19
N ASP A 110 -10.60 -21.80 4.31
CA ASP A 110 -11.45 -20.74 4.84
C ASP A 110 -11.60 -19.58 3.83
N PHE A 111 -10.50 -19.12 3.23
CA PHE A 111 -10.53 -18.08 2.18
C PHE A 111 -11.29 -18.48 0.90
N ARG A 112 -11.60 -19.76 0.70
CA ARG A 112 -12.40 -20.25 -0.44
C ARG A 112 -13.85 -20.53 -0.07
N ALA A 113 -14.15 -20.63 1.22
CA ALA A 113 -15.47 -20.92 1.73
C ALA A 113 -16.32 -19.65 1.89
N GLU A 114 -15.68 -18.49 2.01
CA GLU A 114 -16.30 -17.17 1.81
C GLU A 114 -16.44 -16.81 0.33
#